data_AF-A0A916AC98-F1
#
_entry.id   AF-A0A916AC98-F1
#
_cell.length_a   1.000
_cell.length_b   1.000
_cell.length_c   1.000
_cell.angle_alpha   90.00
_cell.angle_beta   90.00
_cell.angle_gamma   90.00
#
_symmetry.space_group_name_H-M   'P 1'
#
loop_
_entity.id
_entity.type
_entity.pdbx_description
1 polymer ?
#
loop_
_entity_poly.entity_id
_entity_poly.type
_entity_poly.pdbx_seq_one_letter_code
_entity_poly.pdbx_strand_id
1 'polypeptide(L)' 'MQIVDLYRWRVTDPVSQRRYVTRYPLSEANARDLDPAAERVEGSHTQMVVPTIVLPPSAQRRQIAAV' A
#
# COMPACT_ATOMS: atom_id res chain seq x y z
N MET A 1 14.81 8.92 2.92
CA MET A 1 14.40 8.04 1.80
C MET A 1 13.85 6.79 2.44
N GLN A 2 12.63 6.41 2.09
CA GLN A 2 11.99 5.21 2.62
C GLN A 2 11.99 4.14 1.53
N ILE A 3 12.44 2.94 1.87
CA ILE A 3 12.34 1.79 0.97
C ILE A 3 11.01 1.10 1.27
N VAL A 4 10.23 0.83 0.23
CA VAL A 4 8.96 0.11 0.33
C VAL A 4 9.09 -1.17 -0.48
N ASP A 5 8.86 -2.31 0.17
CA ASP A 5 8.78 -3.60 -0.50
C ASP A 5 7.39 -3.78 -1.10
N LEU A 6 7.36 -4.09 -2.39
CA LEU A 6 6.15 -4.31 -3.17
C LEU A 6 6.18 -5.73 -3.74
N TYR A 7 5.01 -6.36 -3.81
CA TYR A 7 4.83 -7.70 -4.36
C TYR A 7 3.61 -7.71 -5.27
N ARG A 8 3.53 -8.68 -6.17
CA ARG A 8 2.23 -9.07 -6.72
C ARG A 8 1.49 -9.90 -5.68
N TRP A 9 0.16 -9.75 -5.65
CA TRP A 9 -0.69 -10.41 -4.67
C TRP A 9 -1.77 -11.21 -5.39
N ARG A 10 -2.07 -12.40 -4.87
CA ARG A 10 -3.31 -13.12 -5.17
C ARG A 10 -4.39 -12.58 -4.26
N VAL A 11 -5.44 -12.06 -4.85
CA VAL A 11 -6.55 -11.41 -4.16
C VAL A 11 -7.86 -11.94 -4.70
N THR A 12 -8.89 -11.93 -3.87
CA THR A 12 -10.25 -12.26 -4.24
C THR A 12 -11.03 -10.95 -4.37
N ASP A 13 -11.54 -10.68 -5.57
CA ASP A 13 -12.40 -9.51 -5.78
C ASP A 13 -13.68 -9.65 -4.94
N PRO A 14 -14.02 -8.72 -4.04
CA PRO A 14 -15.20 -8.86 -3.20
C PRO A 14 -16.51 -8.81 -4.01
N VAL A 15 -16.51 -8.12 -5.16
CA VAL A 15 -17.69 -7.92 -6.01
C VAL A 15 -17.96 -9.14 -6.90
N SER A 16 -16.95 -9.61 -7.61
CA SER A 16 -17.06 -10.72 -8.57
C SER A 16 -16.68 -12.09 -7.98
N GLN A 17 -16.16 -12.13 -6.76
CA GLN A 17 -15.67 -13.33 -6.07
C GLN A 17 -14.59 -14.10 -6.86
N ARG A 18 -13.93 -13.44 -7.81
CA ARG A 18 -12.89 -14.03 -8.64
C ARG A 18 -11.53 -13.82 -8.00
N ARG A 19 -10.73 -14.89 -8.02
CA ARG A 19 -9.30 -14.82 -7.66
C ARG A 19 -8.49 -14.33 -8.85
N TYR A 20 -7.65 -13.33 -8.62
CA TYR A 20 -6.73 -12.81 -9.62
C TYR A 20 -5.41 -12.36 -9.01
N VAL A 21 -4.40 -12.20 -9.86
CA VAL A 21 -3.10 -11.62 -9.47
C VAL A 21 -3.10 -10.14 -9.82
N THR A 22 -2.68 -9.30 -8.88
CA THR A 22 -2.60 -7.85 -9.12
C THR A 22 -1.67 -7.55 -10.30
N ARG A 23 -2.13 -6.66 -11.20
CA ARG A 23 -1.34 -6.24 -12.37
C ARG A 23 -0.09 -5.46 -11.96
N TYR A 24 -0.24 -4.59 -10.96
CA TYR A 24 0.83 -3.79 -10.39
C TYR A 24 1.21 -4.32 -8.99
N PRO A 25 2.50 -4.22 -8.62
CA PRO A 25 2.94 -4.64 -7.30
C PRO A 25 2.45 -3.63 -6.25
N LEU A 26 2.01 -4.15 -5.11
CA LEU A 26 1.43 -3.39 -4.00
C LEU A 26 2.20 -3.68 -2.71
N SER A 27 2.12 -2.73 -1.78
CA SER A 27 2.54 -2.97 -0.39
C SER A 27 1.60 -3.97 0.29
N GLU A 28 2.06 -4.57 1.37
CA GLU A 28 1.24 -5.48 2.17
C GLU A 28 -0.02 -4.80 2.72
N ALA A 29 0.10 -3.57 3.23
CA ALA A 29 -1.05 -2.83 3.74
C ALA A 29 -2.13 -2.66 2.67
N ASN A 30 -1.76 -2.19 1.47
CA ASN A 30 -2.71 -1.99 0.39
C ASN A 30 -3.34 -3.30 -0.10
N ALA A 31 -2.57 -4.39 -0.11
CA ALA A 31 -3.09 -5.70 -0.49
C ALA A 31 -4.10 -6.24 0.52
N ARG A 32 -3.83 -6.07 1.83
CA ARG A 32 -4.73 -6.48 2.92
C ARG A 32 -5.99 -5.62 3.02
N ASP A 33 -5.88 -4.33 2.69
CA ASP A 33 -7.05 -3.45 2.58
C ASP A 33 -7.99 -3.89 1.44
N LEU A 34 -7.43 -4.42 0.35
CA LEU A 34 -8.20 -4.94 -0.79
C LEU A 34 -8.84 -6.30 -0.49
N ASP A 35 -8.04 -7.23 0.05
CA ASP A 35 -8.46 -8.57 0.45
C ASP A 35 -7.71 -8.95 1.76
N PRO A 36 -8.41 -9.09 2.90
CA PRO A 36 -7.79 -9.51 4.16
C PRO A 36 -7.07 -10.86 4.05
N ALA A 37 -7.49 -11.73 3.12
CA ALA A 37 -6.88 -13.02 2.84
C ALA A 37 -5.85 -12.99 1.70
N ALA A 38 -5.38 -11.81 1.29
CA ALA A 38 -4.40 -11.65 0.21
C ALA A 38 -3.12 -12.47 0.47
N GLU A 39 -2.69 -13.21 -0.55
CA GLU A 39 -1.47 -14.02 -0.52
C GLU A 39 -0.39 -13.40 -1.42
N ARG A 40 0.86 -13.38 -0.93
CA ARG A 40 2.00 -12.91 -1.72
C ARG A 40 2.31 -13.88 -2.85
N VAL A 41 2.65 -13.36 -4.02
CA VAL A 41 3.22 -14.16 -5.10
C VAL A 41 4.74 -14.19 -4.93
N GLU A 42 5.26 -15.36 -4.57
CA GLU A 42 6.71 -15.59 -4.48
C GLU A 42 7.43 -15.25 -5.79
N GLY A 43 8.61 -14.64 -5.69
CA GLY A 43 9.41 -14.22 -6.84
C GLY A 43 8.95 -12.93 -7.54
N SER A 44 7.91 -12.26 -7.03
CA SER A 44 7.40 -10.99 -7.60
C SER A 44 7.87 -9.72 -6.86
N HIS A 45 8.88 -9.87 -6.00
CA HIS A 45 9.40 -8.80 -5.16
C HIS A 45 9.99 -7.66 -5.99
N THR A 46 9.59 -6.44 -5.66
CA THR A 46 10.12 -5.20 -6.22
C THR A 46 10.34 -4.20 -5.09
N GLN A 47 11.46 -3.48 -5.11
CA GLN A 47 11.71 -2.40 -4.17
C GLN A 47 11.48 -1.05 -4.83
N MET A 48 10.76 -0.17 -4.13
CA MET A 48 10.58 1.22 -4.55
C MET A 48 11.16 2.15 -3.50
N VAL A 49 12.00 3.09 -3.95
CA VAL A 49 12.57 4.13 -3.09
C VAL A 49 11.66 5.36 -3.17
N VAL A 50 10.99 5.68 -2.06
CA VAL A 50 10.15 6.86 -1.94
C VAL A 50 10.97 7.97 -1.26
N PRO A 51 11.09 9.17 -1.85
CA PRO A 51 11.68 10.30 -1.17
C PRO A 51 10.83 10.63 0.05
N THR A 52 11.44 10.60 1.24
CA THR A 52 10.78 11.01 2.48
C THR A 52 10.50 12.51 2.38
N ILE A 53 9.25 12.89 2.15
CA ILE A 53 8.84 14.29 2.27
C ILE A 53 8.77 14.60 3.76
N VAL A 54 9.78 15.29 4.28
CA VAL A 54 9.71 15.88 5.61
C VAL A 54 8.77 17.07 5.52
N LEU A 55 7.53 16.89 5.94
CA LEU A 55 6.60 18.02 6.10
C LEU A 55 7.17 18.95 7.18
N PRO A 56 7.29 20.26 6.91
CA PRO A 56 7.75 21.19 7.94
C PRO A 56 6.72 21.27 9.07
N PRO A 57 7.14 21.42 10.33
CA PRO A 57 6.26 21.45 11.50
C PRO A 57 5.22 22.59 11.47
N SER A 58 5.39 23.59 10.60
CA SER A 58 4.41 24.65 10.36
C SER A 58 3.11 24.17 9.68
N ALA A 59 3.12 23.01 9.02
CA ALA A 59 1.92 22.41 8.42
C ALA A 59 1.01 21.71 9.44
N GLN A 60 1.53 21.40 10.64
CA GLN A 60 0.82 20.61 11.66
C GLN A 60 -0.10 21.47 12.55
N ARG A 61 0.07 22.80 12.54
CA ARG A 61 -0.55 23.72 13.50
C ARG A 61 -1.93 24.27 13.11
N ARG A 62 -2.44 23.97 11.91
CA ARG A 62 -3.72 24.54 11.41
C ARG A 62 -4.97 23.68 11.65
N GLN A 63 -4.88 22.52 12.30
CA GLN A 63 -6.05 21.68 12.59
C GLN A 63 -6.60 21.80 14.02
N ILE A 64 -5.97 22.58 14.92
CA ILE A 64 -6.33 22.61 16.35
C ILE A 64 -6.98 23.94 16.79
N ALA A 65 -7.41 24.80 15.85
CA ALA A 65 -8.05 26.08 16.15
C ALA A 65 -9.37 26.23 15.38
N ALA A 66 -10.31 25.34 15.63
CA ALA A 66 -11.72 25.51 15.30
C ALA A 66 -12.57 24.74 16.32
N VAL A 67 -12.64 25.28 17.54
CA VAL A 67 -13.66 24.97 18.56
C VAL A 67 -14.13 26.30 19.12
#